data_AF-A0A949F7F9-F1
#
_entry.id   AF-A0A949F7F9-F1
#
_cell.length_a   1.000
_cell.length_b   1.000
_cell.length_c   1.000
_cell.angle_alpha   90.00
_cell.angle_beta   90.00
_cell.angle_gamma   90.00
#
_symmetry.space_group_name_H-M   'P 1'
#
loop_
_entity.id
_entity.type
_entity.pdbx_description
1 polymer ?
#
loop_
_entity_poly.entity_id
_entity_poly.type
_entity_poly.pdbx_seq_one_letter_code
_entity_poly.pdbx_strand_id
1 'polypeptide(L)'
;MKKIFIVAGEASGDLHASRLVREIKSCEPSVVFMGIGGQNMSLAGVRVFYRADELAIVGVWDIFKHFKKIKEMFFLFLKEVDKEKPDIVILVDYPGFNLRLLKELKKRKVKIIYYISPQLWAWGKNRIYTIKKYVDKMLVFFDFEGELYKKYGVPVECVGHPLLDIAKPSIGKDAVFEELHFNPEKKTIILLPGSRESEINALLPMMLSAALKIHNLREDIQVILVRSQAIAPEIFDTHLRGFDLPCRIAENRGTELYDYLSIADLALVSSGTATLECAIMDVPMVIVYKISLLNAILMKPFIRVPHIGLVNILPKKKIVPELIQFDATPNKIYEEALKILTNPSVSGAIRKDLDALRRSLGSEGASRRAAKAVIKLIGVRP
;
A
#
# COMPACT_ATOMS: atom_id res chain seq x y z
N MET A 1 18.42 -20.42 20.32
CA MET A 1 17.74 -19.87 19.12
C MET A 1 16.90 -18.69 19.55
N LYS A 2 16.97 -17.56 18.83
CA LYS A 2 16.13 -16.39 19.10
C LYS A 2 14.74 -16.60 18.54
N LYS A 3 13.71 -16.22 19.30
CA LYS A 3 12.31 -16.32 18.88
C LYS A 3 11.74 -14.93 18.63
N ILE A 4 11.27 -14.70 17.40
CA ILE A 4 10.60 -13.46 17.01
C ILE A 4 9.14 -13.75 16.74
N PHE A 5 8.27 -13.03 17.43
CA PHE A 5 6.86 -12.98 17.10
C PHE A 5 6.60 -11.84 16.12
N ILE A 6 5.78 -12.06 15.09
CA ILE A 6 5.46 -11.04 14.09
C ILE A 6 3.95 -11.00 13.83
N VAL A 7 3.38 -9.80 13.71
CA VAL A 7 1.92 -9.60 13.58
C VAL A 7 1.62 -8.69 12.41
N ALA A 8 0.99 -9.25 11.37
CA ALA A 8 0.41 -8.51 10.25
C ALA A 8 -1.08 -8.88 10.12
N GLY A 9 -1.94 -7.87 10.00
CA GLY A 9 -3.40 -8.05 9.93
C GLY A 9 -4.02 -7.85 8.55
N GLU A 10 -3.23 -7.43 7.57
CA GLU A 10 -3.68 -7.09 6.20
C GLU A 10 -2.70 -7.65 5.16
N ALA A 11 -3.15 -7.82 3.92
CA ALA A 11 -2.34 -8.39 2.84
C ALA A 11 -1.06 -7.60 2.54
N SER A 12 -1.13 -6.26 2.58
CA SER A 12 0.04 -5.38 2.41
C SER A 12 1.05 -5.57 3.55
N GLY A 13 0.56 -5.62 4.79
CA GLY A 13 1.37 -5.90 5.97
C GLY A 13 2.03 -7.28 5.91
N ASP A 14 1.30 -8.32 5.46
CA ASP A 14 1.80 -9.69 5.27
C ASP A 14 2.94 -9.72 4.25
N LEU A 15 2.79 -9.02 3.12
CA LEU A 15 3.84 -8.90 2.12
C LEU A 15 5.10 -8.23 2.70
N HIS A 16 4.98 -7.09 3.36
CA HIS A 16 6.12 -6.39 3.96
C HIS A 16 6.79 -7.19 5.08
N ALA A 17 5.98 -7.84 5.93
CA ALA A 17 6.45 -8.73 6.98
C ALA A 17 7.23 -9.93 6.40
N SER A 18 6.71 -10.57 5.35
CA SER A 18 7.36 -11.73 4.73
C SER A 18 8.77 -11.42 4.22
N ARG A 19 8.97 -10.22 3.67
CA ARG A 19 10.28 -9.78 3.16
C ARG A 19 11.25 -9.44 4.27
N LEU A 20 10.77 -8.78 5.31
CA LEU A 20 11.56 -8.57 6.52
C LEU A 20 12.03 -9.92 7.09
N VAL A 21 11.14 -10.91 7.15
CA VAL A 21 11.49 -12.28 7.60
C VAL A 21 12.54 -12.91 6.69
N ARG A 22 12.40 -12.82 5.36
CA ARG A 22 13.40 -13.35 4.42
C ARG A 22 14.78 -12.70 4.59
N GLU A 23 14.83 -11.37 4.73
CA GLU A 23 16.08 -10.64 4.96
C GLU A 23 16.69 -10.91 6.35
N ILE A 24 15.88 -11.13 7.38
CA ILE A 24 16.42 -11.52 8.69
C ILE A 24 16.96 -12.95 8.62
N LYS A 25 16.25 -13.90 8.01
CA LYS A 25 16.71 -15.28 7.88
C LYS A 25 17.95 -15.43 7.00
N SER A 26 18.10 -14.60 5.97
CA SER A 26 19.31 -14.60 5.14
C SER A 26 20.54 -14.15 5.91
N CYS A 27 20.37 -13.24 6.88
CA CYS A 27 21.45 -12.82 7.76
C CYS A 27 21.63 -13.77 8.96
N GLU A 28 20.54 -14.28 9.53
CA GLU A 28 20.50 -15.07 10.76
C GLU A 28 19.54 -16.26 10.65
N PRO A 29 19.99 -17.39 10.06
CA PRO A 29 19.13 -18.56 9.83
C PRO A 29 18.61 -19.23 11.10
N SER A 30 19.24 -18.98 12.25
CA SER A 30 18.88 -19.57 13.55
C SER A 30 17.65 -18.94 14.21
N VAL A 31 17.12 -17.86 13.64
CA VAL A 31 15.96 -17.13 14.16
C VAL A 31 14.67 -17.86 13.78
N VAL A 32 13.84 -18.16 14.79
CA VAL A 32 12.54 -18.78 14.59
C VAL A 32 11.46 -17.71 14.61
N PHE A 33 10.57 -17.76 13.61
CA PHE A 33 9.46 -16.83 13.48
C PHE A 33 8.12 -17.51 13.75
N MET A 34 7.28 -16.87 14.55
CA MET A 34 5.91 -17.29 14.83
C MET A 34 5.00 -16.07 14.78
N GLY A 35 3.71 -16.21 14.47
CA GLY A 35 2.90 -15.01 14.38
C GLY A 35 1.47 -15.13 13.87
N ILE A 36 0.90 -13.95 13.66
CA ILE A 36 -0.33 -13.73 12.91
C ILE A 36 0.07 -13.13 11.57
N GLY A 37 -0.42 -13.70 10.48
CA GLY A 37 -0.09 -13.28 9.14
C GLY A 37 -0.90 -14.03 8.10
N GLY A 38 -0.56 -13.84 6.83
CA GLY A 38 -1.18 -14.51 5.70
C GLY A 38 -0.23 -15.52 5.03
N GLN A 39 -0.54 -15.80 3.76
CA GLN A 39 0.18 -16.78 2.96
C GLN A 39 1.65 -16.39 2.72
N ASN A 40 1.98 -15.10 2.54
CA ASN A 40 3.35 -14.69 2.23
C ASN A 40 4.27 -14.91 3.43
N MET A 41 3.83 -14.58 4.64
CA MET A 41 4.58 -14.87 5.86
C MET A 41 4.77 -16.38 6.07
N SER A 42 3.72 -17.17 5.82
CA SER A 42 3.82 -18.63 5.89
C SER A 42 4.88 -19.18 4.94
N LEU A 43 4.88 -18.72 3.67
CA LEU A 43 5.88 -19.10 2.66
C LEU A 43 7.30 -18.58 2.98
N ALA A 44 7.43 -17.48 3.73
CA ALA A 44 8.72 -17.03 4.27
C ALA A 44 9.19 -17.87 5.48
N GLY A 45 8.41 -18.87 5.89
CA GLY A 45 8.68 -19.79 6.98
C GLY A 45 8.38 -19.21 8.35
N VAL A 46 7.36 -18.36 8.47
CA VAL A 46 6.76 -18.00 9.75
C VAL A 46 5.77 -19.09 10.15
N ARG A 47 5.84 -19.59 11.38
CA ARG A 47 4.78 -20.44 11.93
C ARG A 47 3.57 -19.58 12.27
N VAL A 48 2.65 -19.48 11.33
CA VAL A 48 1.40 -18.72 11.47
C VAL A 48 0.40 -19.53 12.30
N PHE A 49 0.03 -19.03 13.48
CA PHE A 49 -0.97 -19.68 14.35
C PHE A 49 -2.38 -19.13 14.15
N TYR A 50 -2.53 -18.02 13.43
CA TYR A 50 -3.81 -17.49 13.00
C TYR A 50 -3.66 -16.78 11.65
N ARG A 51 -4.51 -17.15 10.70
CA ARG A 51 -4.53 -16.60 9.34
C ARG A 51 -5.31 -15.30 9.30
N ALA A 52 -4.61 -14.18 9.12
CA ALA A 52 -5.24 -12.85 9.09
C ALA A 52 -6.15 -12.65 7.87
N ASP A 53 -5.88 -13.36 6.77
CA ASP A 53 -6.71 -13.38 5.56
C ASP A 53 -8.10 -13.97 5.80
N GLU A 54 -8.29 -14.81 6.82
CA GLU A 54 -9.61 -15.33 7.21
C GLU A 54 -10.51 -14.28 7.87
N LEU A 55 -9.96 -13.12 8.26
CA LEU A 55 -10.73 -12.04 8.87
C LEU A 55 -11.37 -11.08 7.87
N ALA A 56 -10.97 -11.10 6.59
CA ALA A 56 -11.52 -10.31 5.47
C ALA A 56 -12.30 -9.04 5.91
N ILE A 57 -11.64 -8.14 6.65
CA ILE A 57 -12.33 -7.02 7.31
C ILE A 57 -12.56 -5.92 6.26
N VAL A 58 -13.77 -5.82 5.73
CA VAL A 58 -14.14 -4.80 4.75
C VAL A 58 -14.74 -3.58 5.47
N GLY A 59 -13.86 -2.70 5.95
CA GLY A 59 -14.24 -1.39 6.48
C GLY A 59 -14.76 -1.38 7.92
N VAL A 60 -15.12 -0.18 8.41
CA VAL A 60 -15.42 0.09 9.84
C VAL A 60 -16.60 -0.75 10.36
N TRP A 61 -17.57 -1.06 9.50
CA TRP A 61 -18.76 -1.84 9.85
C TRP A 61 -18.46 -3.34 10.03
N ASP A 62 -17.56 -3.90 9.24
CA ASP A 62 -17.18 -5.31 9.38
C ASP A 62 -16.29 -5.58 10.59
N ILE A 63 -15.61 -4.55 11.12
CA ILE A 63 -14.91 -4.63 12.42
C ILE A 63 -15.88 -5.02 13.54
N PHE A 64 -17.11 -4.51 13.53
CA PHE A 64 -18.11 -4.86 14.56
C PHE A 64 -18.61 -6.29 14.40
N LYS A 65 -18.84 -6.75 13.16
CA LYS A 65 -19.24 -8.14 12.88
C LYS A 65 -18.15 -9.14 13.28
N HIS A 66 -16.88 -8.78 13.07
CA HIS A 66 -15.74 -9.64 13.39
C HIS A 66 -15.13 -9.37 14.77
N PHE A 67 -15.76 -8.53 15.61
CA PHE A 67 -15.21 -8.16 16.92
C PHE A 67 -14.89 -9.38 17.79
N LYS A 68 -15.77 -10.40 17.79
CA LYS A 68 -15.55 -11.65 18.54
C LYS A 68 -14.29 -12.37 18.07
N LYS A 69 -14.11 -12.54 16.75
CA LYS A 69 -12.92 -13.18 16.17
C LYS A 69 -11.65 -12.38 16.45
N ILE A 70 -11.69 -11.05 16.33
CA ILE A 70 -10.55 -10.17 16.66
C ILE A 70 -10.16 -10.32 18.14
N LYS A 71 -11.15 -10.41 19.03
CA LYS A 71 -10.93 -10.63 20.46
C LYS A 71 -10.33 -12.03 20.74
N GLU A 72 -10.84 -13.06 20.08
CA GLU A 72 -10.29 -14.43 20.17
C GLU A 72 -8.84 -14.47 19.69
N MET A 73 -8.54 -13.87 18.53
CA MET A 73 -7.18 -13.73 18.00
C MET A 73 -6.25 -13.00 18.98
N PHE A 74 -6.74 -11.94 19.63
CA PHE A 74 -5.97 -11.20 20.64
C PHE A 74 -5.56 -12.10 21.81
N PHE A 75 -6.50 -12.86 22.38
CA PHE A 75 -6.21 -13.72 23.53
C PHE A 75 -5.38 -14.94 23.14
N LEU A 76 -5.61 -15.52 21.95
CA LEU A 76 -4.79 -16.60 21.42
C LEU A 76 -3.33 -16.15 21.23
N PHE A 77 -3.12 -14.96 20.66
CA PHE A 77 -1.79 -14.38 20.51
C PHE A 77 -1.08 -14.24 21.85
N LEU A 78 -1.75 -13.68 22.87
CA LEU A 78 -1.16 -13.54 24.20
C LEU A 78 -0.84 -14.88 24.85
N LYS A 79 -1.70 -15.89 24.66
CA LYS A 79 -1.44 -17.26 25.13
C LYS A 79 -0.19 -17.86 24.50
N GLU A 80 0.00 -17.67 23.19
CA GLU A 80 1.21 -18.14 22.50
C GLU A 80 2.45 -17.35 22.92
N VAL A 81 2.34 -16.04 23.19
CA VAL A 81 3.43 -15.25 23.78
C VAL A 81 3.82 -15.79 25.15
N ASP A 82 2.84 -16.12 26.01
CA ASP A 82 3.08 -16.66 27.36
C ASP A 82 3.75 -18.05 27.31
N LYS A 83 3.37 -18.87 26.32
CA LYS A 83 3.90 -20.22 26.10
C LYS A 83 5.32 -20.20 25.53
N GLU A 84 5.52 -19.47 24.43
CA GLU A 84 6.76 -19.52 23.65
C GLU A 84 7.83 -18.56 24.15
N LYS A 85 7.43 -17.52 24.90
CA LYS A 85 8.29 -16.48 25.48
C LYS A 85 9.24 -15.86 24.46
N PRO A 86 8.72 -15.12 23.46
CA PRO A 86 9.55 -14.52 22.42
C PRO A 86 10.50 -13.45 22.97
N ASP A 87 11.67 -13.32 22.35
CA ASP A 87 12.64 -12.27 22.66
C ASP A 87 12.13 -10.89 22.22
N ILE A 88 11.50 -10.84 21.04
CA ILE A 88 10.97 -9.63 20.41
C ILE A 88 9.61 -9.93 19.75
N VAL A 89 8.71 -8.94 19.80
CA VAL A 89 7.53 -8.89 18.94
C VAL A 89 7.67 -7.74 17.94
N ILE A 90 7.48 -8.04 16.65
CA ILE A 90 7.41 -7.09 15.54
C ILE A 90 5.94 -6.89 15.17
N LEU A 91 5.43 -5.69 15.38
CA LEU A 91 4.08 -5.30 14.98
C LEU A 91 4.17 -4.60 13.63
N VAL A 92 3.49 -5.12 12.62
CA VAL A 92 3.53 -4.62 11.24
C VAL A 92 2.22 -3.93 10.91
N ASP A 93 2.26 -2.61 10.79
CA ASP A 93 1.10 -1.76 10.50
C ASP A 93 -0.11 -2.09 11.41
N TYR A 94 -1.34 -2.06 10.88
CA TYR A 94 -2.57 -2.54 11.50
C TYR A 94 -2.84 -1.97 12.91
N PRO A 95 -2.87 -0.62 13.06
CA PRO A 95 -2.93 0.04 14.36
C PRO A 95 -4.13 -0.32 15.22
N GLY A 96 -5.27 -0.65 14.61
CA GLY A 96 -6.50 -1.00 15.34
C GLY A 96 -6.30 -2.17 16.31
N PHE A 97 -5.51 -3.17 15.91
CA PHE A 97 -5.18 -4.33 16.71
C PHE A 97 -3.82 -4.17 17.42
N ASN A 98 -2.79 -3.79 16.67
CA ASN A 98 -1.40 -3.79 17.16
C ASN A 98 -1.18 -2.80 18.32
N LEU A 99 -1.86 -1.64 18.33
CA LEU A 99 -1.76 -0.71 19.46
C LEU A 99 -2.36 -1.25 20.76
N ARG A 100 -3.35 -2.17 20.67
CA ARG A 100 -3.96 -2.80 21.85
C ARG A 100 -3.02 -3.82 22.49
N LEU A 101 -2.17 -4.48 21.69
CA LEU A 101 -1.18 -5.46 22.17
C LEU A 101 -0.06 -4.83 23.00
N LEU A 102 0.30 -3.57 22.70
CA LEU A 102 1.45 -2.87 23.31
C LEU A 102 1.50 -2.97 24.83
N LYS A 103 0.39 -2.66 25.51
CA LYS A 103 0.31 -2.67 26.97
C LYS A 103 0.51 -4.08 27.54
N GLU A 104 -0.09 -5.09 26.90
CA GLU A 104 -0.04 -6.48 27.36
C GLU A 104 1.32 -7.13 27.11
N LEU A 105 1.97 -6.79 26.01
CA LEU A 105 3.34 -7.21 25.70
C LEU A 105 4.35 -6.60 26.68
N LYS A 106 4.18 -5.33 27.04
CA LYS A 106 5.06 -4.68 28.03
C LYS A 106 4.93 -5.25 29.44
N LYS A 107 3.73 -5.66 29.87
CA LYS A 107 3.56 -6.39 31.14
C LYS A 107 4.38 -7.69 31.17
N ARG A 108 4.55 -8.34 30.00
CA ARG A 108 5.33 -9.57 29.82
C ARG A 108 6.82 -9.31 29.60
N LYS A 109 7.28 -8.05 29.72
CA LYS A 109 8.67 -7.62 29.51
C LYS A 109 9.23 -7.99 28.13
N VAL A 110 8.36 -8.13 27.13
CA VAL A 110 8.76 -8.40 25.74
C VAL A 110 9.18 -7.09 25.07
N LYS A 111 10.28 -7.13 24.31
CA LYS A 111 10.70 -5.99 23.48
C LYS A 111 9.79 -5.86 22.27
N ILE A 112 9.43 -4.63 21.91
CA ILE A 112 8.47 -4.33 20.85
C ILE A 112 9.10 -3.46 19.79
N ILE A 113 9.16 -3.98 18.58
CA ILE A 113 9.47 -3.21 17.38
C ILE A 113 8.15 -2.95 16.66
N TYR A 114 7.93 -1.71 16.25
CA TYR A 114 6.79 -1.37 15.40
C TYR A 114 7.32 -1.01 14.02
N TYR A 115 6.96 -1.83 13.04
CA TYR A 115 7.34 -1.68 11.64
C TYR A 115 6.14 -1.13 10.87
N ILE A 116 6.37 -0.09 10.08
CA ILE A 116 5.35 0.70 9.38
C ILE A 116 4.56 1.56 10.38
N SER A 117 4.72 2.87 10.24
CA SER A 117 4.07 3.87 11.09
C SER A 117 2.57 3.89 10.83
N PRO A 118 1.71 3.98 11.88
CA PRO A 118 0.26 4.04 11.73
C PRO A 118 -0.28 5.40 11.24
N GLN A 119 0.44 6.06 10.33
CA GLN A 119 0.10 7.33 9.68
C GLN A 119 -0.41 8.41 10.66
N LEU A 120 0.27 8.56 11.80
CA LEU A 120 -0.14 9.49 12.88
C LEU A 120 -0.27 10.95 12.43
N TRP A 121 0.42 11.30 11.35
CA TRP A 121 0.38 12.60 10.71
C TRP A 121 -0.96 12.88 10.01
N ALA A 122 -1.62 11.85 9.48
CA ALA A 122 -2.94 11.97 8.85
C ALA A 122 -4.07 11.97 9.88
N TRP A 123 -3.98 11.12 10.91
CA TRP A 123 -5.05 10.94 11.90
C TRP A 123 -4.55 10.34 13.22
N GLY A 124 -5.33 10.48 14.29
CA GLY A 124 -5.06 9.78 15.55
C GLY A 124 -3.78 10.21 16.28
N LYS A 125 -3.39 11.50 16.17
CA LYS A 125 -2.15 12.08 16.77
C LYS A 125 -1.89 11.64 18.22
N ASN A 126 -2.93 11.46 19.05
CA ASN A 126 -2.82 11.04 20.45
C ASN A 126 -2.17 9.65 20.64
N ARG A 127 -2.17 8.80 19.61
CA ARG A 127 -1.52 7.49 19.64
C ARG A 127 0.00 7.58 19.80
N ILE A 128 0.61 8.72 19.50
CA ILE A 128 2.05 8.92 19.70
C ILE A 128 2.45 8.75 21.16
N TYR A 129 1.59 9.11 22.11
CA TYR A 129 1.84 8.93 23.54
C TYR A 129 1.82 7.45 23.94
N THR A 130 0.92 6.66 23.34
CA THR A 130 0.88 5.20 23.52
C THR A 130 2.14 4.56 22.97
N ILE A 131 2.55 4.96 21.75
CA ILE A 131 3.77 4.45 21.11
C ILE A 131 5.00 4.81 21.95
N LYS A 132 5.14 6.07 22.36
CA LYS A 132 6.22 6.54 23.24
C LYS A 132 6.34 5.72 24.53
N LYS A 133 5.20 5.34 25.10
CA LYS A 133 5.16 4.61 26.37
C LYS A 133 5.57 3.14 26.23
N TYR A 134 5.28 2.50 25.09
CA TYR A 134 5.33 1.04 24.98
C TYR A 134 6.19 0.49 23.84
N VAL A 135 6.60 1.27 22.85
CA VAL A 135 7.41 0.77 21.73
C VAL A 135 8.89 1.02 21.99
N ASP A 136 9.72 -0.01 21.81
CA ASP A 136 11.17 0.10 22.00
C ASP A 136 11.89 0.68 20.78
N LYS A 137 11.38 0.41 19.57
CA LYS A 137 11.91 0.95 18.32
C LYS A 137 10.83 1.04 17.25
N MET A 138 10.73 2.20 16.62
CA MET A 138 9.97 2.41 15.39
C MET A 138 10.87 2.18 14.17
N LEU A 139 10.37 1.45 13.17
CA LEU A 139 10.95 1.35 11.83
C LEU A 139 9.97 1.96 10.84
N VAL A 140 10.33 3.09 10.25
CA VAL A 140 9.44 3.93 9.44
C VAL A 140 9.97 4.08 8.02
N PHE A 141 9.09 4.37 7.06
CA PHE A 141 9.48 4.46 5.65
C PHE A 141 9.94 5.84 5.23
N PHE A 142 9.41 6.88 5.88
CA PHE A 142 9.65 8.26 5.45
C PHE A 142 10.41 9.07 6.50
N ASP A 143 11.30 9.93 6.03
CA ASP A 143 12.13 10.75 6.91
C ASP A 143 11.33 11.67 7.83
N PHE A 144 10.23 12.26 7.33
CA PHE A 144 9.37 13.11 8.15
C PHE A 144 8.66 12.33 9.27
N GLU A 145 8.39 11.03 9.09
CA GLU A 145 7.91 10.18 10.18
C GLU A 145 9.01 9.97 11.21
N GLY A 146 10.24 9.76 10.75
CA GLY A 146 11.43 9.71 11.59
C GLY A 146 11.59 10.97 12.44
N GLU A 147 11.48 12.15 11.83
CA GLU A 147 11.52 13.44 12.53
C GLU A 147 10.40 13.59 13.55
N LEU A 148 9.17 13.20 13.18
CA LEU A 148 8.02 13.20 14.08
C LEU A 148 8.30 12.35 15.32
N TYR A 149 8.75 11.11 15.17
CA TYR A 149 9.01 10.24 16.32
C TYR A 149 10.20 10.72 17.16
N LYS A 150 11.27 11.22 16.52
CA LYS A 150 12.41 11.84 17.22
C LYS A 150 11.96 13.01 18.09
N LYS A 151 11.09 13.89 17.57
CA LYS A 151 10.56 15.05 18.32
C LYS A 151 9.85 14.64 19.62
N TYR A 152 9.20 13.48 19.65
CA TYR A 152 8.52 12.98 20.84
C TYR A 152 9.41 12.10 21.73
N GLY A 153 10.67 11.90 21.36
CA GLY A 153 11.65 11.09 22.08
C GLY A 153 11.44 9.59 21.92
N VAL A 154 10.83 9.16 20.81
CA VAL A 154 10.64 7.73 20.49
C VAL A 154 11.84 7.24 19.69
N PRO A 155 12.52 6.15 20.09
CA PRO A 155 13.59 5.58 19.29
C PRO A 155 13.04 5.14 17.93
N VAL A 156 13.63 5.67 16.86
CA VAL A 156 13.14 5.47 15.49
C VAL A 156 14.29 5.34 14.51
N GLU A 157 14.06 4.62 13.43
CA GLU A 157 14.96 4.50 12.29
C GLU A 157 14.15 4.57 11.00
N CYS A 158 14.58 5.45 10.09
CA CYS A 158 14.02 5.50 8.75
C CYS A 158 14.72 4.42 7.92
N VAL A 159 13.95 3.44 7.45
CA VAL A 159 14.46 2.34 6.64
C VAL A 159 14.22 2.56 5.16
N GLY A 160 13.49 3.62 4.76
CA GLY A 160 13.09 3.87 3.38
C GLY A 160 11.87 3.06 2.95
N HIS A 161 11.31 3.38 1.79
CA HIS A 161 10.10 2.72 1.31
C HIS A 161 10.41 1.43 0.52
N PRO A 162 9.90 0.25 0.93
CA PRO A 162 10.21 -1.03 0.27
C PRO A 162 9.68 -1.15 -1.15
N LEU A 163 8.80 -0.25 -1.62
CA LEU A 163 8.40 -0.20 -3.04
C LEU A 163 9.59 0.06 -3.97
N LEU A 164 10.61 0.80 -3.53
CA LEU A 164 11.81 1.04 -4.35
C LEU A 164 12.54 -0.26 -4.70
N ASP A 165 12.38 -1.30 -3.88
CA ASP A 165 12.98 -2.61 -4.10
C ASP A 165 12.18 -3.47 -5.09
N ILE A 166 10.89 -3.15 -5.33
CA ILE A 166 9.93 -3.99 -6.07
C ILE A 166 9.52 -3.39 -7.39
N ALA A 167 9.34 -2.07 -7.42
CA ALA A 167 8.74 -1.35 -8.53
C ALA A 167 9.74 -1.26 -9.68
N LYS A 168 10.00 -2.42 -10.26
CA LYS A 168 10.95 -2.72 -11.31
C LYS A 168 10.24 -3.66 -12.29
N PRO A 169 10.17 -3.31 -13.57
CA PRO A 169 9.67 -4.22 -14.59
C PRO A 169 10.48 -5.52 -14.55
N SER A 170 9.77 -6.64 -14.68
CA SER A 170 10.34 -7.96 -14.81
C SER A 170 10.74 -8.27 -16.26
N ILE A 171 10.06 -7.64 -17.23
CA ILE A 171 10.32 -7.77 -18.67
C ILE A 171 10.53 -6.41 -19.34
N GLY A 172 11.10 -6.42 -20.54
CA GLY A 172 11.30 -5.21 -21.35
C GLY A 172 10.00 -4.69 -21.93
N LYS A 173 9.91 -3.38 -22.19
CA LYS A 173 8.71 -2.72 -22.73
C LYS A 173 8.18 -3.37 -24.02
N ASP A 174 9.09 -3.75 -24.92
CA ASP A 174 8.73 -4.36 -26.20
C ASP A 174 7.98 -5.70 -26.00
N ALA A 175 8.42 -6.51 -25.03
CA ALA A 175 7.74 -7.74 -24.67
C ALA A 175 6.34 -7.49 -24.09
N VAL A 176 6.17 -6.41 -23.30
CA VAL A 176 4.85 -6.01 -22.79
C VAL A 176 3.92 -5.58 -23.93
N PHE A 177 4.43 -4.81 -24.89
CA PHE A 177 3.66 -4.41 -26.06
C PHE A 177 3.24 -5.62 -26.90
N GLU A 178 4.14 -6.58 -27.11
CA GLU A 178 3.83 -7.83 -27.81
C GLU A 178 2.77 -8.67 -27.08
N GLU A 179 2.93 -8.88 -25.77
CA GLU A 179 2.00 -9.64 -24.92
C GLU A 179 0.58 -9.07 -24.97
N LEU A 180 0.45 -7.75 -24.93
CA LEU A 180 -0.84 -7.06 -24.94
C LEU A 180 -1.38 -6.80 -26.36
N HIS A 181 -0.59 -7.12 -27.40
CA HIS A 181 -0.84 -6.73 -28.78
C HIS A 181 -1.11 -5.21 -28.93
N PHE A 182 -0.28 -4.43 -28.26
CA PHE A 182 -0.32 -2.97 -28.24
C PHE A 182 0.67 -2.38 -29.23
N ASN A 183 0.36 -1.18 -29.72
CA ASN A 183 1.22 -0.47 -30.66
C ASN A 183 2.14 0.50 -29.87
N PRO A 184 3.48 0.37 -29.95
CA PRO A 184 4.41 1.27 -29.25
C PRO A 184 4.27 2.75 -29.62
N GLU A 185 3.75 3.07 -30.80
CA GLU A 185 3.53 4.46 -31.25
C GLU A 185 2.25 5.09 -30.65
N LYS A 186 1.37 4.27 -30.06
CA LYS A 186 0.13 4.74 -29.42
C LYS A 186 0.32 5.01 -27.94
N LYS A 187 -0.46 5.96 -27.41
CA LYS A 187 -0.47 6.33 -26.01
C LYS A 187 -1.29 5.35 -25.17
N THR A 188 -0.72 4.88 -24.07
CA THR A 188 -1.35 3.87 -23.20
C THR A 188 -1.93 4.50 -21.94
N ILE A 189 -3.23 4.31 -21.73
CA ILE A 189 -3.93 4.64 -20.48
C ILE A 189 -4.09 3.37 -19.64
N ILE A 190 -3.58 3.38 -18.42
CA ILE A 190 -3.75 2.29 -17.45
C ILE A 190 -4.83 2.62 -16.43
N LEU A 191 -5.76 1.68 -16.21
CA LEU A 191 -6.85 1.80 -15.24
C LEU A 191 -6.54 0.94 -14.01
N LEU A 192 -6.46 1.58 -12.85
CA LEU A 192 -6.19 0.98 -11.55
C LEU A 192 -7.34 1.32 -10.59
N PRO A 193 -8.51 0.65 -10.70
CA PRO A 193 -9.73 1.03 -9.98
C PRO A 193 -9.69 0.72 -8.47
N GLY A 194 -8.68 0.00 -8.01
CA GLY A 194 -8.48 -0.34 -6.60
C GLY A 194 -8.44 -1.84 -6.34
N SER A 195 -8.16 -2.18 -5.09
CA SER A 195 -7.98 -3.58 -4.66
C SER A 195 -9.18 -4.11 -3.87
N ARG A 196 -10.26 -3.34 -3.80
CA ARG A 196 -11.48 -3.67 -3.06
C ARG A 196 -12.68 -3.59 -3.98
N GLU A 197 -13.63 -4.50 -3.80
CA GLU A 197 -14.88 -4.54 -4.56
C GLU A 197 -15.64 -3.21 -4.49
N SER A 198 -15.71 -2.57 -3.32
CA SER A 198 -16.38 -1.27 -3.17
C SER A 198 -15.69 -0.13 -3.93
N GLU A 199 -14.36 -0.16 -4.04
CA GLU A 199 -13.60 0.79 -4.86
C GLU A 199 -13.88 0.55 -6.33
N ILE A 200 -13.84 -0.72 -6.78
CA ILE A 200 -14.10 -1.09 -8.17
C ILE A 200 -15.51 -0.68 -8.59
N ASN A 201 -16.52 -1.05 -7.80
CA ASN A 201 -17.92 -0.70 -8.07
C ASN A 201 -18.16 0.81 -8.12
N ALA A 202 -17.42 1.60 -7.35
CA ALA A 202 -17.57 3.04 -7.34
C ALA A 202 -16.76 3.74 -8.45
N LEU A 203 -15.55 3.26 -8.76
CA LEU A 203 -14.54 3.97 -9.55
C LEU A 203 -14.45 3.48 -11.00
N LEU A 204 -14.51 2.17 -11.22
CA LEU A 204 -14.30 1.58 -12.55
C LEU A 204 -15.27 2.14 -13.61
N PRO A 205 -16.59 2.26 -13.36
CA PRO A 205 -17.51 2.84 -14.35
C PRO A 205 -17.13 4.27 -14.76
N MET A 206 -16.62 5.07 -13.82
CA MET A 206 -16.24 6.45 -14.08
C MET A 206 -14.94 6.53 -14.88
N MET A 207 -13.98 5.66 -14.56
CA MET A 207 -12.72 5.52 -15.31
C MET A 207 -12.96 5.03 -16.74
N LEU A 208 -13.79 4.01 -16.93
CA LEU A 208 -14.16 3.48 -18.25
C LEU A 208 -14.89 4.54 -19.08
N SER A 209 -15.84 5.27 -18.48
CA SER A 209 -16.53 6.37 -19.16
C SER A 209 -15.58 7.46 -19.63
N ALA A 210 -14.58 7.82 -18.82
CA ALA A 210 -13.59 8.82 -19.20
C ALA A 210 -12.66 8.29 -20.30
N ALA A 211 -12.16 7.06 -20.16
CA ALA A 211 -11.30 6.42 -21.15
C ALA A 211 -12.00 6.28 -22.52
N LEU A 212 -13.28 5.90 -22.54
CA LEU A 212 -14.09 5.83 -23.75
C LEU A 212 -14.22 7.20 -24.43
N LYS A 213 -14.45 8.28 -23.66
CA LYS A 213 -14.49 9.64 -24.23
C LYS A 213 -13.16 10.05 -24.86
N ILE A 214 -12.03 9.69 -24.23
CA ILE A 214 -10.71 9.98 -24.79
C ILE A 214 -10.48 9.15 -26.06
N HIS A 215 -10.80 7.86 -26.03
CA HIS A 215 -10.64 6.96 -27.17
C HIS A 215 -11.48 7.41 -28.38
N ASN A 216 -12.74 7.81 -28.17
CA ASN A 216 -13.61 8.32 -29.24
C ASN A 216 -13.12 9.65 -29.84
N LEU A 217 -12.31 10.41 -29.09
CA LEU A 217 -11.70 11.65 -29.57
C LEU A 217 -10.36 11.41 -30.28
N ARG A 218 -9.64 10.34 -29.92
CA ARG A 218 -8.25 10.08 -30.29
C ARG A 218 -8.01 8.60 -30.61
N GLU A 219 -7.74 8.32 -31.88
CA GLU A 219 -7.45 6.96 -32.36
C GLU A 219 -6.07 6.44 -31.92
N ASP A 220 -5.19 7.31 -31.43
CA ASP A 220 -3.85 6.98 -30.94
C ASP A 220 -3.83 6.54 -29.47
N ILE A 221 -4.99 6.19 -28.90
CA ILE A 221 -5.13 5.78 -27.50
C ILE A 221 -5.45 4.29 -27.39
N GLN A 222 -4.68 3.60 -26.56
CA GLN A 222 -4.94 2.22 -26.13
C GLN A 222 -5.15 2.17 -24.61
N VAL A 223 -6.01 1.26 -24.16
CA VAL A 223 -6.42 1.20 -22.75
C VAL A 223 -6.18 -0.19 -22.19
N ILE A 224 -5.55 -0.23 -21.01
CA ILE A 224 -5.36 -1.45 -20.23
C ILE A 224 -6.03 -1.31 -18.86
N LEU A 225 -6.82 -2.30 -18.48
CA LEU A 225 -7.38 -2.45 -17.14
C LEU A 225 -6.61 -3.54 -16.40
N VAL A 226 -5.99 -3.18 -15.28
CA VAL A 226 -5.27 -4.14 -14.44
C VAL A 226 -6.14 -4.61 -13.29
N ARG A 227 -6.36 -5.92 -13.23
CA ARG A 227 -7.13 -6.61 -12.19
C ARG A 227 -6.23 -7.02 -11.04
N SER A 228 -6.74 -6.83 -9.83
CA SER A 228 -6.14 -7.40 -8.63
C SER A 228 -6.60 -8.85 -8.49
N GLN A 229 -5.65 -9.78 -8.33
CA GLN A 229 -5.95 -11.20 -8.10
C GLN A 229 -6.82 -11.45 -6.85
N ALA A 230 -6.85 -10.48 -5.92
CA ALA A 230 -7.66 -10.58 -4.71
C ALA A 230 -9.18 -10.41 -4.95
N ILE A 231 -9.59 -9.99 -6.15
CA ILE A 231 -10.98 -9.70 -6.49
C ILE A 231 -11.46 -10.64 -7.59
N ALA A 232 -12.69 -11.13 -7.44
CA ALA A 232 -13.33 -12.01 -8.40
C ALA A 232 -13.44 -11.34 -9.78
N PRO A 233 -12.97 -11.97 -10.87
CA PRO A 233 -13.01 -11.42 -12.23
C PRO A 233 -14.40 -10.92 -12.66
N GLU A 234 -15.46 -11.58 -12.18
CA GLU A 234 -16.85 -11.32 -12.52
C GLU A 234 -17.31 -9.90 -12.15
N ILE A 235 -16.70 -9.33 -11.08
CA ILE A 235 -16.97 -7.96 -10.65
C ILE A 235 -16.53 -6.98 -11.74
N PHE A 236 -15.35 -7.20 -12.33
CA PHE A 236 -14.84 -6.36 -13.42
C PHE A 236 -15.65 -6.58 -14.70
N ASP A 237 -15.95 -7.84 -15.04
CA ASP A 237 -16.71 -8.18 -16.25
C ASP A 237 -18.09 -7.53 -16.27
N THR A 238 -18.75 -7.44 -15.12
CA THR A 238 -20.05 -6.78 -14.98
C THR A 238 -20.01 -5.33 -15.43
N HIS A 239 -18.97 -4.58 -15.05
CA HIS A 239 -18.82 -3.18 -15.44
C HIS A 239 -18.40 -3.03 -16.89
N LEU A 240 -17.55 -3.92 -17.40
CA LEU A 240 -17.04 -3.85 -18.78
C LEU A 240 -18.13 -4.07 -19.84
N ARG A 241 -19.14 -4.91 -19.57
CA ARG A 241 -20.26 -5.17 -20.52
C ARG A 241 -21.02 -3.91 -20.92
N GLY A 242 -20.96 -2.85 -20.12
CA GLY A 242 -21.63 -1.57 -20.41
C GLY A 242 -20.83 -0.61 -21.31
N PHE A 243 -19.62 -0.97 -21.74
CA PHE A 243 -18.73 -0.08 -22.48
C PHE A 243 -18.21 -0.73 -23.76
N ASP A 244 -18.42 -0.06 -24.89
CA ASP A 244 -17.80 -0.40 -26.16
C ASP A 244 -16.42 0.28 -26.26
N LEU A 245 -15.50 -0.13 -25.38
CA LEU A 245 -14.12 0.36 -25.33
C LEU A 245 -13.19 -0.83 -25.60
N PRO A 246 -12.32 -0.77 -26.63
CA PRO A 246 -11.29 -1.79 -26.84
C PRO A 246 -10.23 -1.70 -25.72
N CYS A 247 -10.51 -2.36 -24.61
CA CYS A 247 -9.70 -2.38 -23.39
C CYS A 247 -9.07 -3.77 -23.22
N ARG A 248 -7.75 -3.83 -23.07
CA ARG A 248 -7.07 -5.07 -22.68
C ARG A 248 -7.18 -5.26 -21.19
N ILE A 249 -7.48 -6.49 -20.78
CA ILE A 249 -7.52 -6.88 -19.38
C ILE A 249 -6.21 -7.58 -19.06
N ALA A 250 -5.55 -7.14 -17.99
CA ALA A 250 -4.34 -7.76 -17.50
C ALA A 250 -4.47 -8.12 -16.03
N GLU A 251 -3.87 -9.23 -15.63
CA GLU A 251 -3.87 -9.71 -14.25
C GLU A 251 -2.59 -9.23 -13.55
N ASN A 252 -2.72 -8.70 -12.34
CA ASN A 252 -1.58 -8.40 -11.47
C ASN A 252 -1.48 -9.45 -10.36
N ARG A 253 -0.43 -10.27 -10.42
CA ARG A 253 -0.13 -11.32 -9.43
C ARG A 253 1.02 -10.92 -8.51
N GLY A 254 1.53 -9.70 -8.65
CA GLY A 254 2.42 -9.06 -7.69
C GLY A 254 3.41 -8.10 -8.31
N THR A 255 4.03 -8.47 -9.44
CA THR A 255 5.09 -7.66 -10.08
C THR A 255 4.74 -7.23 -11.50
N GLU A 256 3.76 -7.88 -12.13
CA GLU A 256 3.32 -7.62 -13.50
C GLU A 256 2.76 -6.19 -13.66
N LEU A 257 2.23 -5.61 -12.58
CA LEU A 257 1.83 -4.19 -12.58
C LEU A 257 2.97 -3.26 -13.05
N TYR A 258 4.22 -3.55 -12.67
CA TYR A 258 5.34 -2.70 -13.04
C TYR A 258 5.71 -2.83 -14.52
N ASP A 259 5.44 -4.00 -15.11
CA ASP A 259 5.57 -4.21 -16.56
C ASP A 259 4.52 -3.36 -17.30
N TYR A 260 3.27 -3.38 -16.86
CA TYR A 260 2.20 -2.57 -17.47
C TYR A 260 2.40 -1.07 -17.24
N LEU A 261 2.89 -0.65 -16.06
CA LEU A 261 3.23 0.75 -15.80
C LEU A 261 4.40 1.22 -16.67
N SER A 262 5.32 0.33 -17.06
CA SER A 262 6.49 0.71 -17.87
C SER A 262 6.10 1.24 -19.26
N ILE A 263 4.96 0.83 -19.79
CA ILE A 263 4.41 1.27 -21.09
C ILE A 263 3.32 2.34 -20.97
N ALA A 264 2.93 2.72 -19.74
CA ALA A 264 1.83 3.65 -19.50
C ALA A 264 2.25 5.12 -19.66
N ASP A 265 1.45 5.89 -20.39
CA ASP A 265 1.60 7.34 -20.49
C ASP A 265 0.78 8.09 -19.45
N LEU A 266 -0.33 7.49 -19.00
CA LEU A 266 -1.23 8.04 -18.00
C LEU A 266 -1.89 6.92 -17.18
N ALA A 267 -1.94 7.07 -15.86
CA ALA A 267 -2.73 6.22 -14.98
C ALA A 267 -4.00 6.91 -14.47
N LEU A 268 -5.15 6.23 -14.56
CA LEU A 268 -6.35 6.56 -13.78
C LEU A 268 -6.37 5.63 -12.57
N VAL A 269 -6.12 6.18 -11.38
CA VAL A 269 -5.73 5.38 -10.22
C VAL A 269 -6.58 5.71 -9.00
N SER A 270 -6.97 4.67 -8.25
CA SER A 270 -7.61 4.86 -6.95
C SER A 270 -6.62 5.43 -5.93
N SER A 271 -7.13 6.10 -4.90
CA SER A 271 -6.28 6.59 -3.82
C SER A 271 -5.67 5.43 -3.02
N GLY A 272 -4.34 5.35 -2.96
CA GLY A 272 -3.63 4.32 -2.19
C GLY A 272 -2.17 4.16 -2.59
N THR A 273 -1.60 3.01 -2.27
CA THR A 273 -0.22 2.63 -2.59
C THR A 273 0.06 2.68 -4.10
N ALA A 274 -0.94 2.38 -4.93
CA ALA A 274 -0.84 2.45 -6.39
C ALA A 274 -0.40 3.84 -6.89
N THR A 275 -0.74 4.92 -6.18
CA THR A 275 -0.24 6.27 -6.52
C THR A 275 1.28 6.36 -6.39
N LEU A 276 1.85 5.73 -5.37
CA LEU A 276 3.29 5.71 -5.15
C LEU A 276 4.00 4.77 -6.13
N GLU A 277 3.36 3.67 -6.52
CA GLU A 277 3.86 2.78 -7.58
C GLU A 277 3.94 3.51 -8.92
N CYS A 278 2.89 4.24 -9.31
CA CYS A 278 2.92 5.11 -10.49
C CYS A 278 4.04 6.16 -10.40
N ALA A 279 4.23 6.79 -9.24
CA ALA A 279 5.28 7.79 -9.05
C ALA A 279 6.68 7.21 -9.21
N ILE A 280 6.94 6.01 -8.67
CA ILE A 280 8.25 5.34 -8.82
C ILE A 280 8.52 4.96 -10.28
N MET A 281 7.47 4.53 -10.99
CA MET A 281 7.51 4.18 -12.41
C MET A 281 7.49 5.41 -13.34
N ASP A 282 7.51 6.63 -12.79
CA ASP A 282 7.40 7.89 -13.54
C ASP A 282 6.17 7.93 -14.47
N VAL A 283 5.02 7.49 -13.97
CA VAL A 283 3.75 7.51 -14.72
C VAL A 283 2.90 8.67 -14.20
N PRO A 284 2.62 9.71 -15.00
CA PRO A 284 1.62 10.73 -14.69
C PRO A 284 0.28 10.09 -14.38
N MET A 285 -0.49 10.66 -13.45
CA MET A 285 -1.74 10.05 -13.02
C MET A 285 -2.84 11.06 -12.70
N VAL A 286 -4.08 10.58 -12.72
CA VAL A 286 -5.24 11.25 -12.13
C VAL A 286 -5.76 10.37 -11.01
N ILE A 287 -5.81 10.92 -9.80
CA ILE A 287 -6.30 10.19 -8.63
C ILE A 287 -7.81 10.34 -8.56
N VAL A 288 -8.52 9.23 -8.51
CA VAL A 288 -9.98 9.19 -8.40
C VAL A 288 -10.36 8.48 -7.10
N TYR A 289 -11.22 9.09 -6.29
CA TYR A 289 -11.63 8.48 -5.03
C TYR A 289 -13.09 8.77 -4.69
N LYS A 290 -13.80 7.71 -4.28
CA LYS A 290 -15.21 7.76 -3.92
C LYS A 290 -15.53 6.68 -2.90
N ILE A 291 -16.11 7.11 -1.77
CA ILE A 291 -16.71 6.27 -0.74
C ILE A 291 -18.20 6.56 -0.64
N SER A 292 -18.96 5.67 0.03
CA SER A 292 -20.39 5.89 0.27
C SER A 292 -20.64 7.24 0.94
N LEU A 293 -21.73 7.91 0.56
CA LEU A 293 -22.02 9.27 1.01
C LEU A 293 -22.11 9.36 2.54
N LEU A 294 -22.69 8.35 3.18
CA LEU A 294 -22.75 8.25 4.63
C LEU A 294 -21.35 8.18 5.25
N ASN A 295 -20.44 7.35 4.70
CA ASN A 295 -19.06 7.27 5.17
C ASN A 295 -18.31 8.59 4.94
N ALA A 296 -18.53 9.26 3.80
CA ALA A 296 -17.92 10.55 3.51
C ALA A 296 -18.30 11.62 4.55
N ILE A 297 -19.58 11.69 4.93
CA ILE A 297 -20.08 12.62 5.94
C ILE A 297 -19.48 12.29 7.31
N LEU A 298 -19.45 11.01 7.68
CA LEU A 298 -18.93 10.55 8.98
C LEU A 298 -17.41 10.77 9.11
N MET A 299 -16.64 10.59 8.03
CA MET A 299 -15.18 10.71 8.05
C MET A 299 -14.68 12.15 7.93
N LYS A 300 -15.50 13.07 7.38
CA LYS A 300 -15.12 14.47 7.13
C LYS A 300 -14.49 15.18 8.35
N PRO A 301 -15.00 15.05 9.59
CA PRO A 301 -14.40 15.71 10.76
C PRO A 301 -13.04 15.13 11.18
N PHE A 302 -12.70 13.90 10.75
CA PHE A 302 -11.51 13.18 11.19
C PHE A 302 -10.32 13.33 10.23
N ILE A 303 -10.56 13.75 8.99
CA ILE A 303 -9.52 13.94 7.97
C ILE A 303 -8.92 15.34 8.11
N ARG A 304 -7.61 15.43 8.32
CA ARG A 304 -6.88 16.71 8.52
C ARG A 304 -5.86 17.02 7.42
N VAL A 305 -5.87 16.25 6.33
CA VAL A 305 -4.95 16.41 5.21
C VAL A 305 -5.68 17.03 4.01
N PRO A 306 -5.06 17.98 3.30
CA PRO A 306 -5.67 18.62 2.12
C PRO A 306 -5.69 17.70 0.90
N HIS A 307 -4.96 16.59 0.97
CA HIS A 307 -4.78 15.62 -0.10
C HIS A 307 -5.02 14.22 0.42
N ILE A 308 -5.47 13.31 -0.45
CA ILE A 308 -5.67 11.89 -0.12
C ILE A 308 -4.62 10.98 -0.75
N GLY A 309 -4.03 11.40 -1.87
CA GLY A 309 -2.99 10.65 -2.56
C GLY A 309 -1.66 10.78 -1.84
N LEU A 310 -0.96 9.66 -1.61
CA LEU A 310 0.37 9.70 -1.01
C LEU A 310 1.32 10.61 -1.80
N VAL A 311 1.19 10.60 -3.13
CA VAL A 311 2.00 11.46 -4.02
C VAL A 311 1.83 12.95 -3.79
N ASN A 312 0.68 13.41 -3.28
CA ASN A 312 0.45 14.82 -2.98
C ASN A 312 0.64 15.14 -1.49
N ILE A 313 0.32 14.17 -0.62
CA ILE A 313 0.48 14.28 0.83
C ILE A 313 1.96 14.43 1.22
N LEU A 314 2.81 13.53 0.72
CA LEU A 314 4.22 13.44 1.10
C LEU A 314 4.97 14.76 0.85
N PRO A 315 4.87 15.40 -0.34
CA PRO A 315 5.50 16.70 -0.59
C PRO A 315 4.67 17.89 -0.07
N LYS A 316 3.46 17.66 0.49
CA LYS A 316 2.48 18.70 0.82
C LYS A 316 2.19 19.64 -0.36
N LYS A 317 2.15 19.06 -1.56
CA LYS A 317 2.00 19.76 -2.83
C LYS A 317 1.05 18.95 -3.71
N LYS A 318 0.13 19.61 -4.41
CA LYS A 318 -0.65 18.98 -5.48
C LYS A 318 0.25 18.77 -6.70
N ILE A 319 0.91 17.61 -6.78
CA ILE A 319 1.65 17.16 -7.96
C ILE A 319 0.67 16.75 -9.05
N VAL A 320 -0.33 15.96 -8.69
CA VAL A 320 -1.33 15.40 -9.63
C VAL A 320 -2.75 15.78 -9.25
N PRO A 321 -3.69 15.85 -10.22
CA PRO A 321 -5.09 16.09 -9.92
C PRO A 321 -5.69 14.99 -9.03
N GLU A 322 -6.47 15.41 -8.02
CA GLU A 322 -7.27 14.56 -7.15
C GLU A 322 -8.74 14.89 -7.34
N LEU A 323 -9.51 13.92 -7.80
CA LEU A 323 -10.95 14.02 -8.05
C LEU A 323 -11.67 13.19 -6.99
N ILE A 324 -12.26 13.87 -6.01
CA ILE A 324 -12.76 13.27 -4.77
C ILE A 324 -14.27 13.41 -4.69
N GLN A 325 -14.97 12.34 -4.31
CA GLN A 325 -16.42 12.29 -4.10
C GLN A 325 -17.23 12.85 -5.28
N PHE A 326 -17.70 14.10 -5.19
CA PHE A 326 -18.51 14.76 -6.21
C PHE A 326 -17.69 15.23 -7.41
N ASP A 327 -16.38 15.40 -7.24
CA ASP A 327 -15.47 15.72 -8.33
C ASP A 327 -15.05 14.49 -9.14
N ALA A 328 -15.17 13.29 -8.56
CA ALA A 328 -14.99 12.02 -9.25
C ALA A 328 -16.15 11.78 -10.21
N THR A 329 -16.12 12.44 -11.37
CA THR A 329 -17.12 12.32 -12.44
C THR A 329 -16.41 12.00 -13.76
N PRO A 330 -17.06 11.28 -14.69
CA PRO A 330 -16.48 10.97 -16.00
C PRO A 330 -15.91 12.19 -16.74
N ASN A 331 -16.61 13.34 -16.70
CA ASN A 331 -16.17 14.55 -17.40
C ASN A 331 -14.90 15.14 -16.81
N LYS A 332 -14.84 15.30 -15.48
CA LYS A 332 -13.64 15.85 -14.83
C LYS A 332 -12.43 14.93 -14.97
N ILE A 333 -12.65 13.60 -14.90
CA ILE A 333 -11.59 12.62 -15.15
C ILE A 333 -11.08 12.77 -16.59
N TYR A 334 -11.98 12.84 -17.57
CA TYR A 334 -11.66 13.06 -18.98
C TYR A 334 -10.86 14.35 -19.20
N GLU A 335 -11.29 15.48 -18.63
CA GLU A 335 -10.64 16.78 -18.81
C GLU A 335 -9.20 16.78 -18.28
N GLU A 336 -8.99 16.29 -17.06
CA GLU A 336 -7.64 16.22 -16.46
C GLU A 336 -6.75 15.20 -17.18
N ALA A 337 -7.29 14.03 -17.54
CA ALA A 337 -6.58 13.01 -18.29
C ALA A 337 -6.13 13.51 -19.67
N LEU A 338 -7.04 14.14 -20.41
CA LEU A 338 -6.76 14.70 -21.72
C LEU A 338 -5.71 15.80 -21.63
N LYS A 339 -5.81 16.68 -20.64
CA LYS A 339 -4.82 17.73 -20.38
C LYS A 339 -3.41 17.15 -20.15
N ILE A 340 -3.28 16.08 -19.37
CA ILE A 340 -1.98 15.44 -19.13
C ILE A 340 -1.46 14.78 -20.42
N LEU A 341 -2.32 14.12 -21.19
CA LEU A 341 -1.95 13.44 -22.44
C LEU A 341 -1.61 14.38 -23.60
N THR A 342 -2.17 15.58 -23.64
CA THR A 342 -2.05 16.51 -24.78
C THR A 342 -1.10 17.67 -24.53
N ASN A 343 -0.78 17.99 -23.28
CA ASN A 343 0.07 19.13 -22.94
C ASN A 343 1.43 18.66 -22.38
N PRO A 344 2.50 18.70 -23.19
CA PRO A 344 3.84 18.30 -22.75
C PRO A 344 4.37 19.09 -21.56
N SER A 345 3.98 20.37 -21.42
CA SER A 345 4.38 21.17 -20.27
C SER A 345 3.73 20.69 -18.97
N VAL A 346 2.47 20.26 -19.02
CA VAL A 346 1.76 19.71 -17.85
C VAL A 346 2.35 18.35 -17.48
N SER A 347 2.49 17.44 -18.46
CA SER A 347 3.06 16.12 -18.22
C SER A 347 4.51 16.19 -17.73
N GLY A 348 5.33 17.06 -18.33
CA GLY A 348 6.72 17.29 -17.92
C GLY A 348 6.85 17.86 -16.51
N ALA A 349 5.97 18.77 -16.11
CA ALA A 349 5.94 19.30 -14.74
C ALA A 349 5.57 18.21 -13.72
N ILE A 350 4.58 17.36 -14.04
CA ILE A 350 4.20 16.22 -13.20
C ILE A 350 5.39 15.26 -13.05
N ARG A 351 6.01 14.83 -14.14
CA ARG A 351 7.17 13.91 -14.12
C ARG A 351 8.33 14.45 -13.30
N LYS A 352 8.66 15.74 -13.45
CA LYS A 352 9.70 16.40 -12.65
C LYS A 352 9.40 16.33 -11.15
N ASP A 353 8.16 16.56 -10.77
CA ASP A 353 7.72 16.49 -9.38
C ASP A 353 7.67 15.04 -8.86
N LEU A 354 7.24 14.07 -9.69
CA LEU A 354 7.25 12.64 -9.35
C LEU A 354 8.68 12.12 -9.15
N ASP A 355 9.62 12.57 -9.98
CA ASP A 355 11.04 12.25 -9.85
C ASP A 355 11.66 12.83 -8.56
N ALA A 356 11.31 14.07 -8.20
CA ALA A 356 11.68 14.65 -6.91
C ALA A 356 11.09 13.85 -5.73
N LEU A 357 9.82 13.46 -5.83
CA LEU A 357 9.17 12.60 -4.84
C LEU A 357 9.88 11.26 -4.73
N ARG A 358 10.16 10.58 -5.85
CA ARG A 358 10.84 9.28 -5.89
C ARG A 358 12.18 9.35 -5.17
N ARG A 359 12.99 10.38 -5.41
CA ARG A 359 14.27 10.58 -4.69
C ARG A 359 14.08 10.78 -3.18
N SER A 360 12.97 11.38 -2.75
CA SER A 360 12.66 11.58 -1.33
C SER A 360 12.22 10.30 -0.59
N LEU A 361 11.89 9.21 -1.31
CA LEU A 361 11.51 7.92 -0.71
C LEU A 361 12.70 7.14 -0.14
N GLY A 362 13.91 7.66 -0.34
CA GLY A 362 15.17 7.06 0.09
C GLY A 362 15.83 6.24 -1.01
N SER A 363 16.60 5.24 -0.60
CA SER A 363 17.31 4.31 -1.49
C SER A 363 16.75 2.90 -1.40
N GLU A 364 17.09 2.05 -2.35
CA GLU A 364 16.84 0.61 -2.30
C GLU A 364 17.50 -0.05 -1.07
N GLY A 365 17.06 -1.25 -0.70
CA GLY A 365 17.51 -2.02 0.45
C GLY A 365 16.70 -1.75 1.72
N ALA A 366 15.43 -1.34 1.61
CA ALA A 366 14.64 -0.95 2.78
C ALA A 366 14.39 -2.11 3.73
N SER A 367 13.99 -3.26 3.17
CA SER A 367 13.75 -4.48 3.97
C SER A 367 15.04 -4.99 4.64
N ARG A 368 16.18 -4.84 3.96
CA ARG A 368 17.50 -5.20 4.49
C ARG A 368 17.94 -4.28 5.63
N ARG A 369 17.73 -2.96 5.51
CA ARG A 369 17.98 -2.02 6.61
C ARG A 369 17.09 -2.32 7.82
N ALA A 370 15.81 -2.59 7.60
CA ALA A 370 14.89 -3.02 8.65
C ALA A 370 15.37 -4.31 9.34
N ALA A 371 15.81 -5.32 8.58
CA ALA A 371 16.37 -6.55 9.12
C ALA A 371 17.60 -6.30 10.00
N LYS A 372 18.56 -5.47 9.53
CA LYS A 372 19.74 -5.08 10.32
C LYS A 372 19.36 -4.38 11.63
N ALA A 373 18.35 -3.50 11.60
CA ALA A 373 17.87 -2.81 12.80
C ALA A 373 17.26 -3.79 13.81
N VAL A 374 16.50 -4.79 13.34
CA VAL A 374 15.96 -5.87 14.19
C VAL A 374 17.08 -6.74 14.77
N ILE A 375 18.04 -7.16 13.94
CA ILE A 375 19.18 -8.01 14.34
C ILE A 375 20.02 -7.31 15.42
N LYS A 376 20.29 -6.02 15.24
CA LYS A 376 21.00 -5.21 16.25
C LYS A 376 20.28 -5.19 17.61
N LEU A 377 18.95 -5.25 17.63
CA LEU A 377 18.14 -5.23 18.86
C LEU A 377 18.06 -6.59 19.57
N ILE A 378 18.11 -7.70 18.83
CA ILE A 378 18.18 -9.06 19.41
C ILE A 378 19.57 -9.38 19.98
N GLY A 379 20.58 -8.56 19.68
CA GLY A 379 21.94 -8.72 20.21
C GLY A 379 22.72 -9.88 19.59
N VAL A 380 22.31 -10.32 18.40
CA VAL A 380 23.08 -11.28 17.60
C VAL A 380 24.04 -10.43 16.76
N ARG A 381 25.35 -10.61 16.97
CA ARG A 381 26.35 -9.93 16.13
C ARG A 381 26.35 -10.62 14.76
N PRO A 382 26.33 -9.85 13.65
CA PRO A 382 26.40 -10.41 12.31
C PRO A 382 27.71 -11.13 12.05
#